data_AF-B6ULU1-F1
#
_entry.id   AF-B6ULU1-F1
#
_cell.length_a   1.000
_cell.length_b   1.000
_cell.length_c   1.000
_cell.angle_alpha   90.00
_cell.angle_beta   90.00
_cell.angle_gamma   90.00
#
_symmetry.space_group_name_H-M   'P 1'
#
loop_
_entity.id
_entity.type
_entity.pdbx_description
1 polymer ?
#
loop_
_entity_poly.entity_id
_entity_poly.type
_entity_poly.pdbx_seq_one_letter_code
_entity_poly.pdbx_strand_id
1 'polypeptide(L)' 'ATVITNLLSAIPYLGTDLVQWIWGGFAVDNATLTRFFTFHFILPFIDLALMMIHLLFLHQTGSNNPLGLNSNV' A
#
# COMPACT_ATOMS: atom_id res chain seq x y z
N ALA A 1 -4.46 4.42 14.86
CA ALA A 1 -5.34 3.98 13.76
C ALA A 1 -6.47 4.98 13.49
N THR A 2 -7.26 5.33 14.51
CA THR A 2 -8.54 6.07 14.41
C THR A 2 -8.53 7.28 13.46
N VAL A 3 -7.63 8.26 13.66
CA VAL A 3 -7.59 9.48 12.83
C VAL A 3 -7.35 9.17 11.35
N ILE A 4 -6.40 8.30 11.03
CA ILE A 4 -6.05 7.96 9.64
C ILE A 4 -7.19 7.21 8.97
N THR A 5 -7.75 6.20 9.64
CA THR A 5 -8.87 5.43 9.07
C THR A 5 -10.11 6.30 8.87
N ASN A 6 -10.33 7.30 9.72
CA ASN A 6 -11.44 8.23 9.57
C ASN A 6 -11.32 9.14 8.34
N LEU A 7 -10.15 9.28 7.72
CA LEU A 7 -10.03 10.04 6.46
C LEU A 7 -10.88 9.43 5.33
N LEU A 8 -11.16 8.12 5.37
CA LEU A 8 -12.05 7.47 4.41
C LEU A 8 -13.51 7.94 4.51
N SER A 9 -13.92 8.46 5.68
CA SER A 9 -15.27 9.03 5.86
C SER A 9 -15.53 10.25 4.96
N ALA A 10 -14.48 10.87 4.42
CA ALA A 10 -14.60 11.99 3.50
C ALA A 10 -15.13 11.59 2.10
N ILE A 11 -15.24 10.29 1.80
CA ILE A 11 -15.79 9.80 0.53
C ILE A 11 -17.33 9.92 0.57
N PRO A 12 -17.96 10.69 -0.34
CA PRO A 12 -19.41 10.86 -0.36
C PRO A 12 -20.13 9.51 -0.54
N TYR A 13 -21.27 9.36 0.14
CA TYR A 13 -22.16 8.19 0.10
C TYR A 13 -21.59 6.86 0.65
N LEU A 14 -20.28 6.64 0.58
CA LEU A 14 -19.63 5.36 0.95
C LEU A 14 -18.70 5.46 2.16
N GLY A 15 -18.27 6.67 2.55
CA GLY A 15 -17.18 6.85 3.50
C GLY A 15 -17.42 6.20 4.87
N THR A 16 -18.62 6.38 5.44
CA THR A 16 -18.97 5.79 6.73
C THR A 16 -18.96 4.26 6.69
N ASP A 17 -19.48 3.68 5.61
CA ASP A 17 -19.52 2.22 5.42
C ASP A 17 -18.11 1.65 5.28
N LEU A 18 -17.21 2.35 4.57
CA LEU A 18 -15.81 1.95 4.43
C LEU A 18 -15.07 1.98 5.78
N VAL A 19 -15.30 3.00 6.61
CA VAL A 19 -14.70 3.09 7.95
C VAL A 19 -15.16 1.93 8.83
N GLN A 20 -16.46 1.68 8.89
CA GLN A 20 -17.01 0.57 9.68
C GLN A 20 -16.58 -0.79 9.14
N TRP A 21 -16.48 -0.94 7.82
CA TRP A 21 -15.98 -2.14 7.19
C TRP A 21 -14.53 -2.43 7.58
N ILE A 22 -13.65 -1.43 7.57
CA ILE A 22 -12.24 -1.60 8.00
C ILE A 22 -12.17 -1.95 9.48
N TRP A 23 -12.87 -1.21 10.34
CA TRP A 23 -12.84 -1.43 11.78
C TRP A 23 -13.44 -2.76 12.19
N GLY A 24 -14.43 -3.25 11.46
CA GLY A 24 -15.19 -4.45 11.83
C GLY A 24 -16.14 -4.20 13.00
N GLY A 25 -16.59 -2.95 13.16
CA GLY A 25 -17.41 -2.48 14.27
C GLY A 25 -17.53 -0.95 14.27
N PHE A 26 -18.04 -0.38 15.36
CA PHE A 26 -18.27 1.07 15.48
C PHE A 26 -17.04 1.89 15.90
N ALA A 27 -15.97 1.22 16.32
CA ALA A 27 -14.72 1.84 16.73
C ALA A 27 -13.54 0.90 16.42
N VAL A 28 -12.33 1.45 16.48
CA VAL A 28 -11.09 0.64 16.45
C VAL A 28 -11.02 -0.23 17.69
N ASP A 29 -11.02 -1.54 17.51
CA ASP A 29 -10.98 -2.53 18.60
C ASP A 29 -10.21 -3.81 18.17
N ASN A 30 -10.28 -4.90 18.93
CA ASN A 30 -9.57 -6.16 18.70
C ASN A 30 -9.78 -6.75 17.29
N ALA A 31 -10.98 -6.59 16.72
CA ALA A 31 -11.27 -6.96 15.34
C ALA A 31 -10.37 -6.18 14.35
N THR A 32 -10.19 -4.87 14.57
CA THR A 32 -9.30 -4.03 13.77
C THR A 32 -7.84 -4.45 13.96
N LEU A 33 -7.41 -4.68 15.21
CA LEU A 33 -6.03 -5.07 15.52
C LEU A 33 -5.64 -6.38 14.83
N THR A 34 -6.49 -7.39 14.90
CA THR A 34 -6.27 -8.70 14.27
C THR A 34 -6.16 -8.57 12.75
N ARG A 35 -7.04 -7.78 12.12
CA ARG A 35 -6.99 -7.52 10.68
C ARG A 35 -5.73 -6.77 10.28
N PHE A 36 -5.34 -5.76 11.04
CA PHE A 36 -4.15 -4.97 10.76
C PHE A 36 -2.89 -5.80 10.89
N PHE A 37 -2.83 -6.72 11.86
CA PHE A 37 -1.74 -7.67 11.94
C PHE A 37 -1.67 -8.58 10.70
N THR A 38 -2.80 -9.13 10.25
CA THR A 38 -2.84 -9.94 9.02
C THR A 38 -2.39 -9.14 7.78
N PHE A 39 -2.84 -7.90 7.63
CA PHE A 39 -2.38 -7.04 6.53
C PHE A 39 -0.89 -6.72 6.65
N HIS A 40 -0.42 -6.35 7.84
CA HIS A 40 1.00 -6.09 8.09
C HIS A 40 1.87 -7.31 7.79
N PHE A 41 1.39 -8.52 8.05
CA PHE A 41 2.11 -9.74 7.75
C PHE A 41 2.18 -10.02 6.23
N ILE A 42 1.10 -9.80 5.49
CA ILE A 42 1.07 -10.10 4.04
C ILE A 42 1.72 -9.01 3.18
N LEU A 43 1.62 -7.74 3.57
CA LEU A 43 2.11 -6.60 2.78
C LEU A 43 3.60 -6.69 2.40
N PRO A 44 4.53 -7.09 3.28
CA PRO A 44 5.94 -7.26 2.93
C PRO A 44 6.17 -8.25 1.78
N PHE A 45 5.34 -9.28 1.65
CA PHE A 45 5.45 -10.24 0.54
C PHE A 45 4.91 -9.66 -0.77
N ILE A 46 3.89 -8.80 -0.69
CA ILE A 46 3.41 -8.04 -1.85
C ILE A 46 4.49 -7.04 -2.29
N ASP A 47 5.09 -6.31 -1.36
CA ASP A 47 6.19 -5.36 -1.64
C ASP A 47 7.41 -6.09 -2.24
N LEU A 48 7.72 -7.30 -1.76
CA LEU A 48 8.75 -8.14 -2.36
C LEU A 48 8.43 -8.50 -3.81
N ALA A 49 7.19 -8.89 -4.11
CA ALA A 49 6.78 -9.16 -5.48
C ALA A 49 6.87 -7.92 -6.38
N LEU A 50 6.44 -6.76 -5.87
CA LEU A 50 6.55 -5.47 -6.57
C LEU A 50 8.01 -5.06 -6.80
N MET A 51 8.91 -5.31 -5.82
CA MET A 51 10.35 -5.09 -5.97
C MET A 51 10.92 -5.96 -7.09
N MET A 52 10.54 -7.24 -7.19
CA MET A 52 11.00 -8.11 -8.27
C MET A 52 10.51 -7.63 -9.64
N ILE A 53 9.26 -7.18 -9.75
CA ILE A 53 8.72 -6.58 -10.98
C ILE A 53 9.47 -5.29 -11.34
N HIS A 54 9.74 -4.43 -10.35
CA HIS A 54 10.51 -3.21 -10.53
C HIS A 54 11.93 -3.50 -11.06
N LEU A 55 12.63 -4.46 -10.45
CA LEU A 55 13.97 -4.87 -10.86
C LEU A 55 13.98 -5.55 -12.24
N LEU A 56 12.93 -6.29 -12.61
CA LEU A 56 12.80 -6.86 -13.94
C LEU A 56 12.78 -5.76 -15.01
N PHE A 57 11.97 -4.71 -14.83
CA PHE A 57 11.92 -3.61 -15.79
C PHE A 57 13.22 -2.81 -15.81
N LEU A 58 13.82 -2.56 -14.64
CA LEU A 58 15.15 -1.93 -14.57
C LEU A 58 16.21 -2.76 -15.31
N HIS A 59 16.15 -4.09 -15.19
CA HIS A 59 17.07 -4.98 -15.89
C HIS A 59 16.85 -4.97 -17.42
N GLN A 60 15.60 -4.86 -17.87
CA GLN A 60 15.27 -4.79 -19.31
C GLN A 60 15.72 -3.48 -19.97
N THR A 61 15.55 -2.34 -19.30
CA THR A 61 15.89 -1.02 -19.88
C THR A 61 17.28 -0.52 -19.49
N GLY A 62 17.86 -1.07 -18.42
CA GLY A 62 19.08 -0.56 -17.79
C GLY A 62 18.84 0.70 -16.94
N SER A 63 19.83 1.03 -16.11
CA SER A 63 19.88 2.30 -15.36
C SER A 63 20.26 3.46 -16.28
N ASN A 64 19.66 4.63 -16.03
CA ASN A 64 20.08 5.87 -16.68
C ASN A 64 21.33 6.46 -15.99
N ASN A 65 21.97 7.45 -16.61
CA ASN A 65 23.10 8.20 -16.06
C ASN A 65 22.75 9.69 -15.86
N PRO A 66 23.52 10.44 -15.04
CA PRO A 66 23.21 11.84 -14.73
C PRO A 66 23.20 12.79 -15.93
N LEU A 67 23.87 12.43 -17.03
CA LEU A 67 23.88 13.22 -18.25
C LEU A 67 22.65 12.93 -19.14
N GLY A 68 21.92 11.85 -18.87
CA GLY A 68 20.76 11.41 -19.65
C GLY A 68 21.10 10.98 -21.07
N LEU A 69 22.38 10.73 -21.35
CA LEU A 69 22.86 10.28 -22.67
C LEU A 69 22.88 8.76 -22.73
N ASN A 70 23.05 8.19 -23.93
CA ASN A 70 23.24 6.74 -24.03
C ASN A 70 24.52 6.34 -23.26
N SER A 71 24.40 5.34 -22.39
CA SER A 71 25.52 4.88 -21.55
C SER A 71 26.51 3.98 -22.30
N ASN A 72 26.16 3.49 -23.49
CA ASN A 72 26.93 2.53 -24.31
C ASN A 72 27.66 3.20 -25.48
N VAL A 73 27.92 4.51 -25.40
CA VAL A 73 28.66 5.28 -26.44
C VAL A 73 30.15 5.17 -26.20
#